data_AF-A0ABD2FIQ5-F1
#
_entry.id   AF-A0ABD2FIQ5-F1
#
_cell.length_a   1.000
_cell.length_b   1.000
_cell.length_c   1.000
_cell.angle_alpha   90.00
_cell.angle_beta   90.00
_cell.angle_gamma   90.00
#
_symmetry.space_group_name_H-M   'P 1'
#
loop_
_entity.id
_entity.type
_entity.pdbx_description
1 polymer ?
#
loop_
_entity_poly.entity_id
_entity_poly.type
_entity_poly.pdbx_seq_one_letter_code
_entity_poly.pdbx_strand_id
1 'polypeptide(L)'
;MRMMEQVGFYSPRSRLQAPALSKPQISVLNAVLAAGLYDSVARVLVIPSVEVLERAVCNTETPQGRAQVHPSSVNRNLQTHGWLLYQEKVKYTKIYLRDTTLIPPFPLLLFGGDIDIQHRERLITLDGWIHFQVSALT
;
A
#
# COMPACT_ATOMS: atom_id res chain seq x y z
N MET A 1 18.00 13.34 -10.40
CA MET A 1 19.29 12.62 -10.50
C MET A 1 20.45 13.39 -9.87
N ARG A 2 20.68 14.68 -10.21
CA ARG A 2 21.82 15.45 -9.66
C ARG A 2 21.87 15.49 -8.11
N MET A 3 20.73 15.60 -7.45
CA MET A 3 20.66 15.53 -5.98
C MET A 3 21.19 14.20 -5.43
N MET A 4 20.85 13.06 -6.05
CA MET A 4 21.31 11.74 -5.62
C MET A 4 22.79 11.49 -5.93
N GLU A 5 23.32 12.12 -6.98
CA GLU A 5 24.75 12.10 -7.29
C GLU A 5 25.55 12.93 -6.27
N GLN A 6 25.04 14.10 -5.88
CA GLN A 6 25.68 14.95 -4.86
C GLN A 6 25.81 14.26 -3.49
N VAL A 7 24.84 13.42 -3.13
CA VAL A 7 24.89 12.63 -1.88
C VAL A 7 25.54 11.25 -2.06
N GLY A 8 26.09 10.93 -3.24
CA GLY A 8 26.84 9.69 -3.50
C GLY A 8 26.00 8.42 -3.73
N PHE A 9 24.68 8.54 -3.86
CA PHE A 9 23.75 7.42 -4.03
C PHE A 9 23.50 7.03 -5.51
N TYR A 10 24.02 7.79 -6.48
CA TYR A 10 23.85 7.51 -7.91
C TYR A 10 25.15 7.66 -8.70
N SER A 11 25.44 6.69 -9.59
CA SER A 11 26.54 6.75 -10.55
C SER A 11 26.01 6.67 -11.99
N PRO A 12 26.41 7.58 -12.90
CA PRO A 12 25.83 7.68 -14.24
C PRO A 12 26.18 6.52 -15.19
N ARG A 13 27.03 5.57 -14.79
CA ARG A 13 27.48 4.44 -15.63
C ARG A 13 26.42 3.34 -15.82
N SER A 14 25.34 3.35 -15.05
CA SER A 14 24.31 2.32 -15.07
C SER A 14 23.07 2.76 -15.86
N ARG A 15 23.21 2.96 -17.17
CA ARG A 15 22.04 3.12 -18.05
C ARG A 15 21.78 1.81 -18.77
N LEU A 16 21.09 0.90 -18.08
CA LEU A 16 20.59 -0.32 -18.71
C LEU A 16 19.19 -0.03 -19.27
N GLN A 17 18.98 -0.45 -20.52
CA GLN A 17 17.65 -0.54 -21.13
C GLN A 17 16.74 -1.30 -20.16
N ALA A 18 15.53 -0.80 -19.92
CA ALA A 18 14.60 -1.42 -18.98
C ALA A 18 13.72 -2.44 -19.72
N PRO A 19 14.03 -3.76 -19.70
CA PRO A 19 13.08 -4.78 -20.09
C PRO A 19 11.89 -4.80 -19.10
N ALA A 20 10.86 -5.56 -19.42
CA ALA A 20 9.75 -5.81 -18.50
C ALA A 20 10.28 -6.33 -17.14
N LEU A 21 9.73 -5.80 -16.05
CA LEU A 21 10.16 -6.14 -14.69
C LEU A 21 9.77 -7.57 -14.33
N SER A 22 10.71 -8.31 -13.75
CA SER A 22 10.45 -9.62 -13.14
C SER A 22 9.66 -9.48 -11.83
N LYS A 23 9.00 -10.56 -11.39
CA LYS A 23 8.26 -10.56 -10.11
C LYS A 23 9.10 -10.10 -8.90
N PRO A 24 10.36 -10.57 -8.72
CA PRO A 24 11.19 -10.09 -7.62
C PRO A 24 11.48 -8.59 -7.69
N GLN A 25 11.70 -8.04 -8.89
CA GLN A 25 11.92 -6.61 -9.08
C GLN A 25 10.68 -5.79 -8.74
N ILE A 26 9.48 -6.30 -9.05
CA ILE A 26 8.21 -5.68 -8.65
C ILE A 26 8.06 -5.70 -7.12
N SER A 27 8.44 -6.79 -6.44
CA SER A 27 8.43 -6.85 -4.97
C SER A 27 9.37 -5.82 -4.35
N VAL A 28 10.57 -5.63 -4.92
CA VAL A 28 11.51 -4.58 -4.49
C VAL A 28 10.93 -3.19 -4.73
N LEU A 29 10.29 -2.97 -5.89
CA LEU A 29 9.63 -1.69 -6.18
C LEU A 29 8.51 -1.39 -5.19
N ASN A 30 7.69 -2.39 -4.85
CA ASN A 30 6.65 -2.28 -3.83
C ASN A 30 7.23 -1.94 -2.45
N ALA A 31 8.36 -2.55 -2.10
CA ALA A 31 9.13 -2.21 -0.89
C ALA A 31 9.58 -0.74 -0.88
N VAL A 32 10.16 -0.27 -1.99
CA VAL A 32 10.59 1.13 -2.12
C VAL A 32 9.42 2.10 -2.06
N LEU A 33 8.30 1.78 -2.71
CA LEU A 33 7.08 2.59 -2.64
C LEU A 33 6.52 2.66 -1.22
N ALA A 34 6.51 1.53 -0.49
CA ALA A 34 6.10 1.50 0.90
C ALA A 34 6.98 2.39 1.76
N ALA A 35 8.30 2.34 1.59
CA ALA A 35 9.23 3.21 2.31
C ALA A 35 9.00 4.70 2.04
N GLY A 36 8.61 5.07 0.82
CA GLY A 36 8.37 6.47 0.45
C GLY A 36 6.98 7.01 0.81
N LEU A 37 5.98 6.14 0.97
CA LEU A 37 4.57 6.52 1.11
C LEU A 37 3.90 5.93 2.35
N TYR A 38 4.66 5.42 3.33
CA TYR A 38 4.11 4.71 4.48
C TYR A 38 3.07 5.53 5.28
N ASP A 39 3.23 6.85 5.39
CA ASP A 39 2.25 7.73 6.04
C ASP A 39 0.87 7.73 5.35
N SER A 40 0.80 7.26 4.11
CA SER A 40 -0.37 7.24 3.24
C SER A 40 -0.81 5.81 2.91
N VAL A 41 -1.15 5.04 3.95
CA VAL A 41 -1.65 3.67 3.84
C VAL A 41 -3.17 3.61 4.08
N ALA A 42 -3.85 2.72 3.37
CA ALA A 42 -5.26 2.42 3.52
C ALA A 42 -5.52 0.91 3.46
N ARG A 43 -6.41 0.40 4.32
CA ARG A 43 -6.87 -0.99 4.31
C ARG A 43 -8.00 -1.17 3.31
N VAL A 44 -7.94 -2.17 2.44
CA VAL A 44 -9.06 -2.49 1.54
C VAL A 44 -10.17 -3.19 2.31
N LEU A 45 -11.39 -2.65 2.22
CA LEU A 45 -12.59 -3.23 2.79
C LEU A 45 -13.35 -3.97 1.69
N VAL A 46 -13.28 -5.30 1.70
CA VAL A 46 -14.05 -6.14 0.80
C VAL A 46 -15.46 -6.26 1.36
N ILE A 47 -16.43 -5.68 0.68
CA ILE A 47 -17.85 -5.79 1.02
C ILE A 47 -18.45 -6.73 -0.02
N PRO A 48 -18.96 -7.92 0.36
CA PRO A 48 -19.61 -8.80 -0.59
C PRO A 48 -20.87 -8.11 -1.11
N SER A 49 -20.85 -7.69 -2.38
CA SER A 49 -22.03 -7.14 -3.04
C SER A 49 -23.08 -8.25 -3.21
N VAL A 50 -24.24 -8.06 -2.58
CA VAL A 50 -25.37 -9.00 -2.64
C VAL A 50 -26.15 -8.86 -3.95
N GLU A 51 -25.95 -7.76 -4.69
CA GLU A 51 -26.62 -7.49 -5.96
C GLU A 51 -25.62 -7.38 -7.12
N VAL A 52 -25.86 -8.16 -8.18
CA VAL A 52 -25.03 -8.28 -9.40
C VAL A 52 -24.96 -6.96 -10.21
N LEU A 53 -25.80 -5.97 -9.89
CA LEU A 53 -25.97 -4.75 -10.68
C LEU A 53 -25.13 -3.57 -10.19
N GLU A 54 -24.67 -3.56 -8.93
CA GLU A 54 -23.85 -2.47 -8.41
C GLU A 54 -22.39 -2.61 -8.88
N ARG A 55 -21.87 -1.59 -9.56
CA ARG A 55 -20.44 -1.51 -9.91
C ARG A 55 -19.62 -1.54 -8.62
N ALA A 56 -18.93 -2.65 -8.36
CA ALA A 56 -18.13 -2.85 -7.16
C ALA A 56 -17.15 -1.68 -6.96
N VAL A 57 -17.31 -0.89 -5.89
CA VAL A 57 -16.40 0.20 -5.53
C VAL A 57 -15.39 -0.31 -4.52
N CYS A 58 -14.11 0.01 -4.70
CA CYS A 58 -13.09 -0.28 -3.70
C CYS A 58 -13.24 0.69 -2.53
N ASN A 59 -13.82 0.19 -1.44
CA ASN A 59 -13.91 0.90 -0.17
C ASN A 59 -12.64 0.66 0.64
N THR A 60 -12.21 1.68 1.37
CA THR A 60 -10.96 1.65 2.12
C THR A 60 -11.11 2.29 3.49
N GLU A 61 -10.24 1.92 4.41
CA GLU A 61 -10.14 2.50 5.74
C GLU A 61 -8.74 3.05 5.98
N THR A 62 -8.67 4.29 6.42
CA THR A 62 -7.44 4.97 6.82
C THR A 62 -7.51 5.27 8.32
N PRO A 63 -6.40 5.65 8.98
CA PRO A 63 -6.43 6.11 10.37
C PRO A 63 -7.39 7.27 10.61
N GLN A 64 -7.67 8.05 9.56
CA GLN A 64 -8.53 9.24 9.61
C GLN A 64 -9.98 8.93 9.19
N GLY A 65 -10.32 7.65 9.00
CA GLY A 65 -11.66 7.18 8.68
C GLY A 65 -11.79 6.58 7.28
N ARG A 66 -13.04 6.37 6.86
CA ARG A 66 -13.38 5.69 5.60
C ARG A 66 -13.13 6.57 4.38
N ALA A 67 -12.61 5.96 3.33
CA ALA A 67 -12.39 6.59 2.03
C ALA A 67 -12.72 5.60 0.90
N GLN A 68 -12.86 6.10 -0.33
CA GLN A 68 -13.05 5.28 -1.53
C GLN A 68 -11.91 5.47 -2.50
N VAL A 69 -11.55 4.45 -3.28
CA VAL A 69 -10.61 4.65 -4.38
C VAL A 69 -11.29 5.50 -5.46
N HIS A 70 -10.58 6.51 -5.95
CA HIS A 70 -11.13 7.44 -6.94
C HIS A 70 -11.52 6.71 -8.25
N PRO A 71 -12.62 7.08 -8.93
CA PRO A 71 -13.08 6.42 -10.16
C PRO A 71 -12.10 6.43 -11.34
N SER A 72 -11.12 7.36 -11.33
CA SER A 72 -10.06 7.41 -12.34
C SER A 72 -8.90 6.45 -12.06
N SER A 73 -8.83 5.87 -10.86
CA SER A 73 -7.78 4.91 -10.52
C SER A 73 -8.03 3.57 -11.21
N VAL A 74 -6.94 2.89 -11.57
CA VAL A 74 -6.97 1.51 -12.06
C VAL A 74 -7.52 0.53 -11.01
N ASN A 75 -7.41 0.88 -9.71
CA ASN A 75 -7.90 0.07 -8.60
C ASN A 75 -9.32 0.44 -8.14
N ARG A 76 -10.07 1.24 -8.92
CA ARG A 76 -11.42 1.71 -8.53
C ARG A 76 -12.41 0.57 -8.20
N ASN A 77 -12.22 -0.60 -8.81
CA ASN A 77 -13.06 -1.78 -8.65
C ASN A 77 -12.34 -2.93 -7.92
N LEU A 78 -11.20 -2.66 -7.26
CA LEU A 78 -10.43 -3.69 -6.57
C LEU A 78 -11.25 -4.33 -5.43
N GLN A 79 -11.37 -5.66 -5.45
CA GLN A 79 -12.10 -6.47 -4.47
C GLN A 79 -11.19 -7.57 -3.92
N THR A 80 -10.07 -7.18 -3.31
CA THR A 80 -9.14 -8.12 -2.68
C THR A 80 -8.74 -7.61 -1.31
N HIS A 81 -8.52 -8.52 -0.37
CA HIS A 81 -7.98 -8.15 0.93
C HIS A 81 -6.53 -7.70 0.77
N GLY A 82 -6.17 -6.58 1.41
CA GLY A 82 -4.81 -6.07 1.37
C GLY A 82 -4.74 -4.60 1.75
N TRP A 83 -3.57 -4.02 1.47
CA TRP A 83 -3.22 -2.66 1.81
C TRP A 83 -2.92 -1.87 0.54
N LEU A 84 -3.41 -0.64 0.49
CA LEU A 84 -3.14 0.31 -0.57
C LEU A 84 -2.24 1.41 -0.02
N LEU A 85 -1.19 1.73 -0.75
CA LEU A 85 -0.58 3.05 -0.66
C LEU A 85 -1.39 4.01 -1.53
N TYR A 86 -1.43 5.28 -1.15
CA TYR A 86 -1.99 6.35 -1.97
C TYR A 86 -1.06 7.56 -1.92
N GLN A 87 -1.10 8.40 -2.94
CA GLN A 87 -0.30 9.64 -2.96
C GLN A 87 -1.13 10.86 -2.58
N GLU A 88 -2.41 10.88 -2.96
CA GLU A 88 -3.29 12.01 -2.67
C GLU A 88 -4.61 11.55 -2.06
N LYS A 89 -5.08 12.33 -1.08
CA LYS A 89 -6.40 12.19 -0.48
C LYS A 89 -7.19 13.46 -0.70
N VAL A 90 -8.30 13.35 -1.42
CA VAL A 90 -9.15 14.49 -1.81
C VAL A 90 -10.57 14.35 -1.30
N LYS A 91 -11.20 15.47 -0.95
CA LYS A 91 -12.59 15.52 -0.51
C LYS A 91 -13.43 16.26 -1.54
N TYR A 92 -14.36 15.55 -2.15
CA TYR A 92 -15.43 16.13 -2.98
C TYR A 92 -16.78 15.82 -2.32
N THR A 93 -17.61 15.00 -2.97
CA THR A 93 -18.83 14.43 -2.39
C THR A 93 -18.53 13.41 -1.30
N LYS A 94 -17.42 12.69 -1.43
CA LYS A 94 -16.85 11.73 -0.48
C LYS A 94 -15.34 11.94 -0.41
N ILE A 95 -14.68 11.25 0.52
CA ILE A 95 -13.21 11.20 0.58
C ILE A 95 -12.74 10.15 -0.43
N TYR A 96 -11.83 10.55 -1.31
CA TYR A 96 -11.25 9.71 -2.34
C TYR A 96 -9.73 9.62 -2.23
N LEU A 97 -9.19 8.43 -2.52
CA LEU A 97 -7.76 8.16 -2.65
C LEU A 97 -7.37 8.11 -4.13
N ARG A 98 -6.34 8.86 -4.53
CA ARG A 98 -5.77 8.85 -5.88
C ARG A 98 -4.37 8.23 -5.89
N ASP A 99 -3.98 7.76 -7.08
CA ASP A 99 -2.67 7.15 -7.36
C ASP A 99 -2.35 6.00 -6.39
N THR A 100 -3.27 5.04 -6.36
CA THR A 100 -3.25 3.93 -5.41
C THR A 100 -2.42 2.76 -5.92
N THR A 101 -1.60 2.14 -5.06
CA THR A 101 -0.84 0.93 -5.36
C THR A 101 -1.14 -0.16 -4.33
N LEU A 102 -1.47 -1.39 -4.79
CA LEU A 102 -1.66 -2.55 -3.91
C LEU A 102 -0.32 -3.09 -3.46
N ILE A 103 -0.13 -3.21 -2.15
CA ILE A 103 1.13 -3.58 -1.53
C ILE A 103 0.95 -4.78 -0.60
N PRO A 104 1.86 -5.78 -0.65
CA PRO A 104 1.85 -6.89 0.29
C PRO A 104 2.17 -6.42 1.72
N PRO A 105 1.82 -7.21 2.75
CA PRO A 105 2.01 -6.81 4.15
C PRO A 105 3.48 -6.62 4.55
N PHE A 106 4.40 -7.42 3.99
CA PHE A 106 5.81 -7.42 4.41
C PHE A 106 6.55 -6.08 4.18
N PRO A 107 6.41 -5.40 3.03
CA PRO A 107 6.90 -4.03 2.86
C PRO A 107 6.47 -3.04 3.95
N LEU A 108 5.22 -3.15 4.43
CA LEU A 108 4.72 -2.27 5.49
C LEU A 108 5.35 -2.61 6.84
N LEU A 109 5.58 -3.89 7.12
CA LEU A 109 6.30 -4.32 8.33
C LEU A 109 7.78 -3.90 8.30
N LEU A 110 8.41 -3.89 7.12
CA LEU A 110 9.84 -3.58 6.98
C LEU A 110 10.14 -2.08 7.05
N PHE A 111 9.27 -1.24 6.47
CA PHE A 111 9.48 0.20 6.38
C PHE A 111 8.44 1.02 7.15
N GLY A 112 7.62 0.36 7.94
CA GLY A 112 6.58 1.02 8.72
C GLY A 112 7.09 1.68 9.98
N GLY A 113 6.13 2.10 10.80
CA GLY A 113 6.37 2.76 12.08
C GLY A 113 6.57 1.77 13.21
N ASP A 114 5.97 2.09 14.36
CA ASP A 114 6.22 1.37 15.60
C ASP A 114 5.54 -0.01 15.57
N ILE A 115 6.36 -1.04 15.77
CA ILE A 115 5.95 -2.44 15.79
C ILE A 115 5.67 -2.86 17.24
N ASP A 116 4.45 -3.31 17.52
CA ASP A 116 4.09 -4.02 18.74
C ASP A 116 3.80 -5.49 18.45
N ILE A 117 4.36 -6.39 19.27
CA ILE A 117 4.26 -7.85 19.06
C ILE A 117 3.59 -8.52 20.26
N GLN A 118 2.34 -8.90 20.06
CA GLN A 118 1.53 -9.60 21.05
C GLN A 118 1.64 -11.10 20.80
N HIS A 119 2.72 -11.68 21.32
CA HIS A 119 3.09 -13.08 21.12
C HIS A 119 1.98 -14.08 21.52
N ARG A 120 1.22 -13.77 22.58
CA ARG A 120 0.11 -14.62 23.06
C ARG A 120 -1.05 -14.67 22.05
N GLU A 121 -1.35 -13.54 21.43
CA GLU A 121 -2.42 -13.38 20.45
C GLU A 121 -1.97 -13.65 19.02
N ARG A 122 -0.64 -13.85 18.84
CA ARG A 122 0.04 -13.96 17.55
C ARG A 122 -0.31 -12.81 16.62
N LEU A 123 -0.33 -11.61 17.19
CA LEU A 123 -0.71 -10.39 16.52
C LEU A 123 0.49 -9.45 16.47
N ILE A 124 0.81 -8.94 15.29
CA ILE A 124 1.72 -7.82 15.10
C ILE A 124 0.87 -6.60 14.77
N THR A 125 1.12 -5.49 15.45
CA THR A 125 0.47 -4.22 15.18
C THR A 125 1.50 -3.19 14.73
N LEU A 126 1.22 -2.45 13.65
CA LEU A 126 1.94 -1.23 13.29
C LEU A 126 1.13 0.00 13.67
N ASP A 127 1.77 0.95 14.34
CA ASP A 127 1.22 2.26 14.74
C ASP A 127 -0.14 2.17 15.46
N GLY A 128 -0.40 1.05 16.12
CA GLY A 128 -1.63 0.80 16.86
C GLY A 128 -2.88 0.48 16.01
N TRP A 129 -2.81 0.49 14.68
CA TRP A 129 -4.02 0.34 13.83
C TRP A 129 -3.89 -0.66 12.67
N ILE A 130 -2.68 -0.96 12.20
CA ILE A 130 -2.46 -1.98 11.18
C ILE A 130 -2.19 -3.30 11.88
N HIS A 131 -3.09 -4.26 11.73
CA HIS A 131 -2.98 -5.55 12.42
C HIS A 131 -2.65 -6.68 11.44
N PHE A 132 -1.63 -7.47 11.77
CA PHE A 132 -1.25 -8.68 11.05
C PHE A 132 -1.31 -9.88 11.98
N GLN A 133 -2.09 -10.88 11.57
CA GLN A 133 -2.11 -12.16 12.27
C GLN A 133 -0.96 -13.02 11.77
N VAL A 134 -0.11 -13.47 12.68
CA VAL A 134 1.08 -14.25 12.40
C VAL A 134 0.85 -15.69 12.85
N SER A 135 1.26 -16.65 12.04
CA SER A 135 1.39 -18.03 12.51
C SER A 135 2.83 -18.22 12.99
N ALA A 136 3.06 -18.93 14.09
CA ALA A 136 4.38 -19.13 14.70
C ALA A 136 5.39 -19.94 13.84
N LEU A 137 5.10 -20.15 12.56
CA LEU A 137 5.91 -20.85 11.57
C LEU A 137 6.09 -19.94 10.36
N THR A 138 6.90 -18.89 10.49
CA THR A 138 7.42 -18.09 9.37
C THR A 138 8.74 -17.48 9.81
#